data_AF-A0AAW8R1P7-F1
#
_entry.id   AF-A0AAW8R1P7-F1
#
_cell.length_a   1.000
_cell.length_b   1.000
_cell.length_c   1.000
_cell.angle_alpha   90.00
_cell.angle_beta   90.00
_cell.angle_gamma   90.00
#
_symmetry.space_group_name_H-M   'P 1'
#
loop_
_entity.id
_entity.type
_entity.pdbx_description
1 polymer ?
#
loop_
_entity_poly.entity_id
_entity_poly.type
_entity_poly.pdbx_seq_one_letter_code
_entity_poly.pdbx_strand_id
1 'polypeptide(L)'
;MQHIRRTSNTTKNPFQQGFTLIELIIVIVILGILTVVAVPRFLDLNEDGKIASLEGMKSAMLSASNLVYSKAVLQGLEKIPFNATPAPYVDLDGDGVGDINTHYGIPSRSRGDGIVKAMDSSVSEEWTWSTFYNGAFVITTADIGGRKGQYINNTAVTPTNCYVRYDQTSTGIPDITLITSGC
;
A
#
# COMPACT_ATOMS: atom_id res chain seq x y z
N MET A 1 45.47 48.91 -58.35
CA MET A 1 44.27 48.29 -57.75
C MET A 1 44.68 47.59 -56.46
N GLN A 2 44.04 47.95 -55.35
CA GLN A 2 44.47 47.69 -53.98
C GLN A 2 44.35 46.22 -53.57
N HIS A 3 45.36 45.76 -52.83
CA HIS A 3 45.36 44.50 -52.09
C HIS A 3 44.27 44.50 -51.01
N ILE A 4 43.32 43.57 -51.09
CA ILE A 4 42.39 43.26 -50.00
C ILE A 4 43.00 42.12 -49.19
N ARG A 5 43.54 42.42 -48.00
CA ARG A 5 43.84 41.41 -46.98
C ARG A 5 42.60 41.18 -46.13
N ARG A 6 41.98 40.00 -46.24
CA ARG A 6 40.95 39.52 -45.31
C ARG A 6 41.60 39.19 -43.97
N THR A 7 41.21 39.85 -42.90
CA THR A 7 41.53 39.46 -41.52
C THR A 7 40.54 38.39 -41.06
N SER A 8 41.07 37.21 -40.74
CA SER A 8 40.33 36.09 -40.12
C SER A 8 40.27 36.30 -38.61
N ASN A 9 39.10 36.64 -38.07
CA ASN A 9 38.85 36.61 -36.63
C ASN A 9 38.56 35.17 -36.18
N THR A 10 39.59 34.47 -35.69
CA THR A 10 39.42 33.25 -34.88
C THR A 10 39.02 33.64 -33.46
N THR A 11 37.76 33.40 -33.10
CA THR A 11 37.29 33.43 -31.71
C THR A 11 37.99 32.30 -30.94
N LYS A 12 39.03 32.62 -30.16
CA LYS A 12 39.62 31.69 -29.21
C LYS A 12 38.58 31.41 -28.12
N ASN A 13 38.01 30.22 -28.10
CA ASN A 13 37.14 29.76 -27.03
C ASN A 13 38.01 29.57 -25.77
N PRO A 14 37.86 30.37 -24.71
CA PRO A 14 38.73 30.28 -23.55
C PRO A 14 38.20 29.16 -22.63
N PHE A 15 39.10 28.28 -22.18
CA PHE A 15 38.89 27.27 -21.14
C PHE A 15 38.04 26.04 -21.50
N GLN A 16 38.59 25.11 -22.29
CA GLN A 16 38.34 23.69 -22.04
C GLN A 16 39.43 23.16 -21.10
N GLN A 17 39.26 23.44 -19.80
CA GLN A 17 40.05 22.81 -18.74
C GLN A 17 39.54 21.37 -18.58
N GLY A 18 40.40 20.39 -18.83
CA GLY A 18 40.10 18.99 -18.51
C GLY A 18 40.09 18.78 -16.99
N PHE A 19 39.16 17.94 -16.50
CA PHE A 19 39.16 17.48 -15.11
C PHE A 19 40.49 16.83 -14.76
N THR A 20 41.00 17.11 -13.56
CA THR A 20 42.23 16.47 -13.09
C THR A 20 41.94 15.04 -12.62
N LEU A 21 42.89 14.11 -12.80
CA LEU A 21 42.73 12.72 -12.37
C LEU A 21 42.52 12.62 -10.85
N ILE A 22 43.16 13.51 -10.09
CA ILE A 22 43.00 13.58 -8.63
C ILE A 22 41.60 14.08 -8.22
N GLU A 23 41.02 15.01 -8.97
CA GLU A 23 39.67 15.55 -8.71
C GLU A 23 38.61 14.46 -8.91
N LEU A 24 38.75 13.62 -9.93
CA LEU A 24 37.88 12.46 -10.10
C LEU A 24 38.03 11.45 -8.95
N ILE A 25 39.27 11.18 -8.51
CA ILE A 25 39.53 10.25 -7.40
C ILE A 25 38.92 10.75 -6.09
N ILE A 26 39.08 12.03 -5.76
CA ILE A 26 38.52 12.60 -4.53
C ILE A 26 36.99 12.49 -4.54
N VAL A 27 36.35 12.74 -5.68
CA VAL A 27 34.88 12.63 -5.81
C VAL A 27 34.40 11.20 -5.53
N ILE A 28 35.02 10.18 -6.13
CA ILE A 28 34.60 8.79 -5.89
C ILE A 28 34.89 8.34 -4.45
N VAL A 29 35.96 8.85 -3.83
CA VAL A 29 36.27 8.57 -2.41
C VAL A 29 35.20 9.17 -1.49
N ILE A 30 34.82 10.42 -1.73
CA ILE A 30 33.77 11.10 -0.96
C ILE A 30 32.42 10.37 -1.15
N LEU A 31 32.05 10.07 -2.39
CA LEU A 31 30.81 9.33 -2.68
C LEU A 31 30.82 7.95 -2.01
N GLY A 32 31.96 7.25 -2.01
CA GLY A 32 32.13 5.96 -1.34
C GLY A 32 31.82 6.03 0.16
N ILE A 33 32.39 7.01 0.87
CA ILE A 33 32.16 7.20 2.32
C ILE A 33 30.69 7.53 2.59
N LEU A 34 30.09 8.43 1.80
CA LEU A 34 28.69 8.82 1.95
C LEU A 34 27.75 7.63 1.75
N THR A 35 28.01 6.75 0.78
CA THR A 35 27.17 5.56 0.58
C THR A 35 27.22 4.59 1.75
N VAL A 36 28.40 4.37 2.37
CA VAL A 36 28.52 3.42 3.49
C VAL A 36 27.67 3.84 4.70
N VAL A 37 27.59 5.14 4.98
CA VAL A 37 26.76 5.65 6.10
C VAL A 37 25.29 5.83 5.73
N ALA A 38 24.97 6.10 4.45
CA ALA A 38 23.60 6.39 4.01
C ALA A 38 22.76 5.12 3.78
N VAL A 39 23.36 4.03 3.27
CA VAL A 39 22.62 2.81 2.91
C VAL A 39 21.88 2.17 4.08
N PRO A 40 22.48 1.94 5.27
CA PRO A 40 21.77 1.30 6.38
C PRO A 40 20.52 2.09 6.80
N ARG A 41 20.67 3.40 6.96
CA ARG A 41 19.56 4.30 7.32
C ARG A 41 18.48 4.35 6.24
N PHE A 42 18.85 4.28 4.96
CA PHE A 42 17.87 4.24 3.88
C PHE A 42 17.03 2.96 3.93
N LEU A 43 17.62 1.80 4.26
CA LEU A 43 16.88 0.55 4.41
C LEU A 43 15.88 0.63 5.56
N ASP A 44 16.31 1.11 6.73
CA ASP A 44 15.43 1.29 7.90
C ASP A 44 14.24 2.21 7.58
N LEU A 45 14.47 3.33 6.89
CA LEU A 45 13.40 4.26 6.50
C LEU A 45 12.40 3.64 5.50
N ASN A 46 12.85 2.72 4.65
CA ASN A 46 11.95 2.00 3.74
C ASN A 46 11.10 0.99 4.51
N GLU A 47 11.68 0.26 5.47
CA GLU A 47 10.95 -0.65 6.36
C GLU A 47 9.89 0.11 7.18
N ASP A 48 10.29 1.18 7.87
CA ASP A 48 9.39 2.03 8.64
C ASP A 48 8.26 2.60 7.78
N GLY A 49 8.56 2.99 6.54
CA GLY A 49 7.56 3.47 5.57
C GLY A 49 6.52 2.42 5.20
N LYS A 50 6.93 1.17 5.02
CA LYS A 50 6.00 0.04 4.77
C LYS A 50 5.13 -0.24 5.98
N ILE A 51 5.73 -0.31 7.16
CA ILE A 51 5.01 -0.53 8.42
C ILE A 51 3.99 0.59 8.64
N ALA A 52 4.37 1.85 8.42
CA ALA A 52 3.47 3.00 8.54
C ALA A 52 2.30 2.93 7.55
N SER A 53 2.55 2.50 6.31
CA SER A 53 1.51 2.31 5.30
C SER A 53 0.50 1.23 5.72
N LEU A 54 1.00 0.12 6.28
CA LEU A 54 0.17 -0.98 6.78
C LEU A 54 -0.59 -0.62 8.08
N GLU A 55 -0.02 0.17 8.98
CA GLU A 55 -0.75 0.74 10.13
C GLU A 55 -1.87 1.68 9.66
N GLY A 56 -1.63 2.46 8.61
CA GLY A 56 -2.66 3.25 7.94
C GLY A 56 -3.80 2.37 7.40
N MET A 57 -3.45 1.27 6.74
CA MET A 57 -4.43 0.30 6.22
C MET A 57 -5.25 -0.35 7.33
N LYS A 58 -4.60 -0.79 8.43
CA LYS A 58 -5.27 -1.32 9.61
C LYS A 58 -6.24 -0.31 10.23
N SER A 59 -5.83 0.95 10.32
CA SER A 59 -6.68 2.03 10.85
C SER A 59 -7.90 2.29 9.95
N ALA A 60 -7.71 2.25 8.63
CA ALA A 60 -8.80 2.36 7.66
C ALA A 60 -9.82 1.20 7.81
N MET A 61 -9.34 -0.04 7.96
CA MET A 61 -10.21 -1.20 8.20
C MET A 61 -11.01 -1.09 9.50
N LEU A 62 -10.36 -0.62 10.58
CA LEU A 62 -11.03 -0.41 11.87
C LEU A 62 -12.11 0.67 11.75
N SER A 63 -11.78 1.79 11.12
CA SER A 63 -12.72 2.90 10.90
C SER A 63 -13.92 2.45 10.07
N ALA A 64 -13.69 1.80 8.92
CA ALA A 64 -14.73 1.25 8.06
C ALA A 64 -15.62 0.26 8.81
N SER A 65 -15.03 -0.64 9.60
CA SER A 65 -15.78 -1.62 10.39
C SER A 65 -16.68 -0.95 11.43
N ASN A 66 -16.19 0.08 12.12
CA ASN A 66 -16.99 0.81 13.11
C ASN A 66 -18.15 1.58 12.49
N LEU A 67 -17.96 2.18 11.32
CA LEU A 67 -19.01 2.88 10.58
C LEU A 67 -20.10 1.91 10.13
N VAL A 68 -19.72 0.80 9.52
CA VAL A 68 -20.65 -0.25 9.07
C VAL A 68 -21.36 -0.89 10.27
N TYR A 69 -20.66 -1.17 11.36
CA TYR A 69 -21.26 -1.70 12.58
C TYR A 69 -22.31 -0.76 13.17
N SER A 70 -22.01 0.55 13.21
CA SER A 70 -22.97 1.55 13.68
C SER A 70 -24.26 1.54 12.84
N LYS A 71 -24.14 1.40 11.52
CA LYS A 71 -25.29 1.26 10.61
C LYS A 71 -26.01 -0.07 10.78
N ALA A 72 -25.28 -1.17 10.95
CA ALA A 72 -25.84 -2.49 11.18
C ALA A 72 -26.70 -2.53 12.45
N VAL A 73 -26.26 -1.92 13.55
CA VAL A 73 -27.04 -1.82 14.79
C VAL A 73 -28.35 -1.07 14.57
N LEU A 74 -28.33 0.02 13.80
CA LEU A 74 -29.54 0.78 13.48
C LEU A 74 -30.53 -0.03 12.62
N GLN A 75 -30.02 -0.95 11.81
CA GLN A 75 -30.80 -1.83 10.94
C GLN A 75 -31.13 -3.18 11.59
N GLY A 76 -30.68 -3.44 12.82
CA GLY A 76 -30.92 -4.70 13.54
C GLY A 76 -30.13 -5.90 12.99
N LEU A 77 -29.00 -5.66 12.32
CA LEU A 77 -28.16 -6.66 11.67
C LEU A 77 -26.97 -7.11 12.52
N GLU A 78 -26.77 -6.53 13.71
CA GLU A 78 -25.56 -6.67 14.52
C GLU A 78 -25.35 -8.06 15.11
N LYS A 79 -26.37 -8.93 15.07
CA LYS A 79 -26.32 -10.30 15.60
C LYS A 79 -26.46 -11.37 14.52
N ILE A 80 -26.57 -10.99 13.25
CA ILE A 80 -26.87 -11.93 12.18
C ILE A 80 -25.58 -12.64 11.74
N PRO A 81 -25.51 -13.98 11.78
CA PRO A 81 -24.31 -14.75 11.43
C PRO A 81 -24.09 -14.82 9.91
N PHE A 82 -22.90 -15.29 9.51
CA PHE A 82 -22.52 -15.46 8.10
C PHE A 82 -23.46 -16.37 7.29
N ASN A 83 -23.98 -17.43 7.90
CA ASN A 83 -24.81 -18.42 7.23
C ASN A 83 -26.30 -18.06 7.19
N ALA A 84 -26.66 -16.83 7.56
CA ALA A 84 -28.05 -16.37 7.47
C ALA A 84 -28.52 -16.30 6.01
N THR A 85 -29.80 -16.63 5.81
CA THR A 85 -30.48 -16.54 4.51
C THR A 85 -31.77 -15.74 4.68
N PRO A 86 -31.92 -14.57 4.03
CA PRO A 86 -30.94 -13.93 3.14
C PRO A 86 -29.67 -13.49 3.87
N ALA A 87 -28.56 -13.36 3.13
CA ALA A 87 -27.30 -12.87 3.69
C ALA A 87 -27.47 -11.43 4.19
N PRO A 88 -26.77 -11.02 5.26
CA PRO A 88 -27.01 -9.73 5.88
C PRO A 88 -26.27 -8.65 5.10
N TYR A 89 -27.01 -7.62 4.67
CA TYR A 89 -26.43 -6.46 4.01
C TYR A 89 -26.86 -5.18 4.73
N VAL A 90 -25.88 -4.34 5.05
CA VAL A 90 -26.12 -2.97 5.47
C VAL A 90 -26.43 -2.13 4.23
N ASP A 91 -27.51 -1.39 4.29
CA ASP A 91 -27.88 -0.34 3.33
C ASP A 91 -27.27 1.00 3.83
N LEU A 92 -26.30 1.57 3.10
CA LEU A 92 -25.59 2.75 3.56
C LEU A 92 -26.34 4.04 3.22
N ASP A 93 -27.02 4.09 2.08
CA ASP A 93 -27.65 5.29 1.51
C ASP A 93 -29.17 5.37 1.70
N GLY A 94 -29.79 4.29 2.15
CA GLY A 94 -31.22 4.20 2.44
C GLY A 94 -32.09 3.98 1.21
N ASP A 95 -31.52 3.52 0.09
CA ASP A 95 -32.27 3.25 -1.14
C ASP A 95 -33.04 1.91 -1.11
N GLY A 96 -32.87 1.11 -0.06
CA GLY A 96 -33.48 -0.20 0.12
C GLY A 96 -32.71 -1.35 -0.53
N VAL A 97 -31.50 -1.09 -1.04
CA VAL A 97 -30.57 -2.07 -1.61
C VAL A 97 -29.41 -2.28 -0.64
N GLY A 98 -29.02 -3.54 -0.46
CA GLY A 98 -27.90 -3.88 0.41
C GLY A 98 -26.56 -3.52 -0.21
N ASP A 99 -25.75 -2.71 0.50
CA ASP A 99 -24.45 -2.27 0.02
C ASP A 99 -23.29 -3.13 0.50
N ILE A 100 -23.22 -3.32 1.82
CA ILE A 100 -22.09 -3.98 2.49
C ILE A 100 -22.60 -5.25 3.12
N ASN A 101 -22.09 -6.38 2.64
CA ASN A 101 -22.28 -7.67 3.27
C ASN A 101 -21.63 -7.65 4.65
N THR A 102 -22.38 -8.02 5.68
CA THR A 102 -21.94 -7.99 7.09
C THR A 102 -22.19 -9.31 7.77
N HIS A 103 -21.32 -9.70 8.72
CA HIS A 103 -21.61 -10.78 9.67
C HIS A 103 -21.39 -10.23 11.08
N TYR A 104 -22.36 -10.44 11.97
CA TYR A 104 -22.38 -9.84 13.30
C TYR A 104 -22.19 -8.32 13.25
N GLY A 105 -22.81 -7.68 12.26
CA GLY A 105 -22.76 -6.24 12.01
C GLY A 105 -21.45 -5.67 11.46
N ILE A 106 -20.38 -6.46 11.36
CA ILE A 106 -19.11 -6.00 10.78
C ILE A 106 -18.97 -6.42 9.33
N PRO A 107 -18.25 -5.65 8.48
CA PRO A 107 -18.05 -5.97 7.08
C PRO A 107 -17.53 -7.39 6.88
N SER A 108 -17.95 -8.04 5.80
CA SER A 108 -17.46 -9.37 5.50
C SER A 108 -16.05 -9.40 4.99
N ARG A 109 -15.43 -10.58 5.02
CA ARG A 109 -14.16 -10.82 4.33
C ARG A 109 -14.36 -10.94 2.81
N SER A 110 -15.59 -10.74 2.33
CA SER A 110 -15.91 -10.80 0.91
C SER A 110 -15.18 -9.71 0.16
N ARG A 111 -14.77 -10.08 -1.05
CA ARG A 111 -14.02 -9.22 -1.97
C ARG A 111 -14.86 -8.05 -2.47
N GLY A 112 -16.09 -8.32 -2.89
CA GLY A 112 -16.87 -7.39 -3.71
C GLY A 112 -17.76 -6.47 -2.87
N ASP A 113 -18.19 -6.96 -1.72
CA ASP A 113 -19.22 -6.33 -0.90
C ASP A 113 -18.86 -6.36 0.60
N GLY A 114 -17.63 -6.73 0.97
CA GLY A 114 -17.17 -6.76 2.35
C GLY A 114 -16.31 -5.56 2.75
N ILE A 115 -15.28 -5.82 3.56
CA ILE A 115 -14.38 -4.82 4.13
C ILE A 115 -13.68 -3.95 3.08
N VAL A 116 -13.37 -4.52 1.90
CA VAL A 116 -12.77 -3.78 0.80
C VAL A 116 -13.70 -2.68 0.31
N LYS A 117 -14.98 -3.00 0.07
CA LYS A 117 -15.99 -2.03 -0.35
C LYS A 117 -16.30 -1.03 0.77
N ALA A 118 -16.24 -1.45 2.03
CA ALA A 118 -16.46 -0.57 3.18
C ALA A 118 -15.34 0.47 3.38
N MET A 119 -14.12 0.22 2.90
CA MET A 119 -13.04 1.20 2.89
C MET A 119 -13.10 2.07 1.62
N ASP A 120 -12.70 1.49 0.49
CA ASP A 120 -12.74 2.07 -0.85
C ASP A 120 -12.44 0.94 -1.84
N SER A 121 -13.22 0.83 -2.91
CA SER A 121 -13.02 -0.20 -3.95
C SER A 121 -11.64 -0.14 -4.62
N SER A 122 -11.03 1.04 -4.71
CA SER A 122 -9.69 1.26 -5.30
C SER A 122 -8.55 0.63 -4.49
N VAL A 123 -8.76 0.36 -3.19
CA VAL A 123 -7.77 -0.35 -2.36
C VAL A 123 -7.37 -1.68 -2.99
N SER A 124 -8.33 -2.36 -3.63
CA SER A 124 -8.08 -3.65 -4.28
C SER A 124 -7.27 -3.57 -5.58
N GLU A 125 -7.09 -2.38 -6.14
CA GLU A 125 -6.33 -2.11 -7.36
C GLU A 125 -4.88 -1.71 -7.05
N GLU A 126 -4.65 -1.03 -5.94
CA GLU A 126 -3.35 -0.48 -5.57
C GLU A 126 -2.50 -1.43 -4.72
N TRP A 127 -3.15 -2.31 -3.94
CA TRP A 127 -2.50 -3.20 -2.98
C TRP A 127 -2.47 -4.65 -3.46
N THR A 128 -1.56 -5.45 -2.92
CA THR A 128 -1.61 -6.90 -3.06
C THR A 128 -2.44 -7.47 -1.93
N TRP A 129 -3.48 -8.24 -2.24
CA TRP A 129 -4.36 -8.80 -1.24
C TRP A 129 -4.77 -10.24 -1.57
N SER A 130 -5.26 -10.96 -0.58
CA SER A 130 -5.82 -12.30 -0.72
C SER A 130 -7.05 -12.44 0.17
N THR A 131 -8.05 -13.16 -0.34
CA THR A 131 -9.24 -13.53 0.42
C THR A 131 -9.17 -15.02 0.70
N PHE A 132 -9.65 -15.46 1.86
CA PHE A 132 -9.76 -16.87 2.24
C PHE A 132 -8.45 -17.59 2.62
N TYR A 133 -7.34 -16.89 2.85
CA TYR A 133 -6.15 -17.52 3.42
C TYR A 133 -6.37 -17.75 4.93
N ASN A 134 -6.42 -19.02 5.36
CA ASN A 134 -6.84 -19.41 6.72
C ASN A 134 -8.17 -18.78 7.16
N GLY A 135 -9.07 -18.50 6.21
CA GLY A 135 -10.36 -17.88 6.47
C GLY A 135 -10.35 -16.37 6.66
N ALA A 136 -9.20 -15.68 6.55
CA ALA A 136 -9.08 -14.22 6.72
C ALA A 136 -8.89 -13.47 5.38
N PHE A 137 -9.12 -12.16 5.40
CA PHE A 137 -8.63 -11.22 4.38
C PHE A 137 -7.22 -10.77 4.76
N VAL A 138 -6.29 -10.73 3.81
CA VAL A 138 -4.92 -10.24 4.04
C VAL A 138 -4.52 -9.26 2.95
N ILE A 139 -3.75 -8.24 3.32
CA ILE A 139 -3.29 -7.18 2.42
C ILE A 139 -1.85 -6.76 2.75
N THR A 140 -1.05 -6.53 1.70
CA THR A 140 0.33 -6.05 1.78
C THR A 140 0.60 -5.04 0.67
N THR A 141 1.70 -4.30 0.79
CA THR A 141 2.11 -3.32 -0.21
C THR A 141 2.53 -4.04 -1.50
N ALA A 142 2.31 -3.38 -2.64
CA ALA A 142 2.52 -4.00 -3.95
C ALA A 142 3.99 -4.31 -4.28
N ASP A 143 4.93 -3.59 -3.67
CA ASP A 143 6.36 -3.84 -3.80
C ASP A 143 6.80 -5.15 -3.12
N ILE A 144 6.09 -5.56 -2.07
CA ILE A 144 6.34 -6.81 -1.33
C ILE A 144 5.61 -7.97 -2.00
N GLY A 145 4.34 -7.76 -2.38
CA GLY A 145 3.52 -8.77 -3.05
C GLY A 145 3.88 -9.00 -4.52
N GLY A 146 4.73 -8.15 -5.10
CA GLY A 146 5.24 -8.26 -6.47
C GLY A 146 4.21 -8.02 -7.58
N ARG A 147 2.96 -7.68 -7.25
CA ARG A 147 1.84 -7.53 -8.20
C ARG A 147 0.80 -6.50 -7.70
N LYS A 148 0.46 -5.50 -8.52
CA LYS A 148 -0.65 -4.55 -8.26
C LYS A 148 -1.95 -5.07 -8.86
N GLY A 149 -3.06 -4.94 -8.14
CA GLY A 149 -4.42 -5.15 -8.66
C GLY A 149 -4.73 -6.55 -9.21
N GLN A 150 -3.83 -7.53 -9.05
CA GLN A 150 -4.04 -8.88 -9.55
C GLN A 150 -4.82 -9.72 -8.54
N TYR A 151 -5.98 -10.21 -8.99
CA TYR A 151 -6.72 -11.27 -8.33
C TYR A 151 -5.89 -12.55 -8.34
N ILE A 152 -5.28 -12.87 -7.20
CA ILE A 152 -4.82 -14.24 -6.96
C ILE A 152 -5.36 -14.64 -5.60
N ASN A 153 -6.46 -15.36 -5.66
CA ASN A 153 -7.10 -16.17 -4.62
C ASN A 153 -6.16 -17.18 -3.91
N ASN A 154 -4.85 -17.06 -4.10
CA ASN A 154 -3.80 -17.81 -3.44
C ASN A 154 -2.43 -17.10 -3.52
N THR A 155 -2.37 -15.76 -3.57
CA THR A 155 -1.07 -15.08 -3.44
C THR A 155 -0.52 -15.42 -2.06
N ALA A 156 0.74 -15.84 -2.04
CA ALA A 156 1.57 -15.91 -0.85
C ALA A 156 1.79 -14.48 -0.29
N VAL A 157 0.76 -13.86 0.30
CA VAL A 157 0.92 -12.66 1.14
C VAL A 157 1.52 -13.07 2.47
N THR A 158 1.05 -14.16 3.07
CA THR A 158 1.52 -14.57 4.39
C THR A 158 3.00 -14.98 4.46
N PRO A 159 3.62 -15.59 3.42
CA PRO A 159 5.06 -15.84 3.42
C PRO A 159 5.93 -14.59 3.40
N THR A 160 5.39 -13.40 3.13
CA THR A 160 6.15 -12.15 3.21
C THR A 160 6.37 -11.72 4.66
N ASN A 161 5.55 -12.19 5.61
CA ASN A 161 5.54 -11.71 7.00
C ASN A 161 5.43 -10.17 7.14
N CYS A 162 4.93 -9.47 6.11
CA CYS A 162 4.67 -8.04 6.13
C CYS A 162 3.27 -7.78 5.56
N TYR A 163 2.23 -7.82 6.40
CA TYR A 163 0.84 -7.68 5.95
C TYR A 163 -0.11 -7.34 7.09
N VAL A 164 -1.28 -6.81 6.74
CA VAL A 164 -2.42 -6.69 7.65
C VAL A 164 -3.37 -7.87 7.40
N ARG A 165 -3.82 -8.51 8.47
CA ARG A 165 -4.86 -9.54 8.49
C ARG A 165 -6.13 -8.95 9.05
N TYR A 166 -7.24 -9.14 8.34
CA TYR A 166 -8.59 -8.80 8.76
C TYR A 166 -9.45 -10.06 8.86
N ASP A 167 -10.08 -10.23 10.01
CA ASP A 167 -10.95 -11.37 10.27
C ASP A 167 -12.20 -10.92 11.03
N GLN A 168 -13.35 -11.46 10.65
CA GLN A 168 -14.58 -11.24 11.40
C GLN A 168 -14.66 -12.15 12.62
N THR A 169 -15.31 -11.68 13.68
CA THR A 169 -15.62 -12.47 14.86
C THR A 169 -17.13 -12.52 15.10
N SER A 170 -17.57 -13.40 15.98
CA SER A 170 -18.98 -13.49 16.39
C SER A 170 -19.41 -12.44 17.42
N THR A 171 -18.51 -11.52 17.81
CA THR A 171 -18.77 -10.50 18.85
C THR A 171 -19.04 -9.11 18.28
N GLY A 172 -19.04 -8.97 16.94
CA GLY A 172 -19.18 -7.67 16.29
C GLY A 172 -17.95 -6.78 16.39
N ILE A 173 -16.80 -7.36 16.78
CA ILE A 173 -15.51 -6.67 16.83
C ILE A 173 -14.58 -7.37 15.82
N PRO A 174 -14.03 -6.67 14.82
CA PRO A 174 -13.10 -7.30 13.88
C PRO A 174 -11.77 -7.63 14.56
N ASP A 175 -11.16 -8.74 14.20
CA ASP A 175 -9.76 -9.05 14.50
C ASP A 175 -8.90 -8.49 13.37
N ILE A 176 -8.17 -7.41 13.68
CA ILE A 176 -7.27 -6.74 12.74
C ILE A 176 -5.86 -6.78 13.31
N THR A 177 -5.02 -7.64 12.72
CA THR A 177 -3.66 -7.88 13.18
C THR A 177 -2.66 -7.42 12.14
N LEU A 178 -1.62 -6.70 12.56
CA LEU A 178 -0.49 -6.31 11.72
C LEU A 178 0.68 -7.27 11.98
N ILE A 179 1.26 -7.82 10.90
CA ILE A 179 2.44 -8.68 10.93
C ILE A 179 3.56 -7.91 10.22
N THR A 180 4.69 -7.69 10.90
CA THR A 180 5.80 -6.86 10.40
C THR A 180 7.15 -7.56 10.33
N SER A 181 7.26 -8.83 10.73
CA SER A 181 8.56 -9.51 10.87
C SER A 181 9.30 -9.80 9.56
N GLY A 182 8.68 -9.55 8.41
CA GLY A 182 9.33 -9.56 7.10
C GLY A 182 9.09 -8.30 6.29
N CYS A 183 8.74 -7.20 6.97
CA CYS A 183 8.93 -5.88 6.39
C CYS A 183 10.45 -5.60 6.37
#